data_AF-T1DCP1-F1
#
_entry.id   AF-T1DCP1-F1
#
_cell.length_a   1.000
_cell.length_b   1.000
_cell.length_c   1.000
_cell.angle_alpha   90.00
_cell.angle_beta   90.00
_cell.angle_gamma   90.00
#
_symmetry.space_group_name_H-M   'P 1'
#
loop_
_entity.id
_entity.type
_entity.pdbx_description
1 polymer ?
#
loop_
_entity_poly.entity_id
_entity_poly.type
_entity_poly.pdbx_seq_one_letter_code
_entity_poly.pdbx_strand_id
1 'polypeptide(L)'
;MRLGKQWPQKYNLSSLKLLGSVGEPINPEAWLWFRDVTGGRLPIMDTWWQTETGMHMITPLPGVPLVPGSATRPFPGVIADVVNRQGESVGPGEAGFVIIRKPWPSMFRTVYKDPERY
;
A
#
# COMPACT_ATOMS: atom_id res chain seq x y z
N MET A 1 19.88 0.71 -0.62
CA MET A 1 20.65 1.43 0.43
C MET A 1 21.89 0.66 0.89
N ARG A 2 21.78 -0.53 1.54
CA ARG A 2 22.93 -1.30 2.07
C ARG A 2 23.98 -1.76 1.03
N LEU A 3 23.54 -2.15 -0.17
CA LEU A 3 24.42 -2.65 -1.25
C LEU A 3 24.68 -1.61 -2.36
N GLY A 4 24.28 -0.35 -2.14
CA GLY A 4 24.49 0.75 -3.08
C GLY A 4 23.62 0.72 -4.34
N LYS A 5 23.85 1.68 -5.26
CA LYS A 5 23.13 1.85 -6.54
C LYS A 5 23.74 1.04 -7.70
N GLN A 6 24.94 0.49 -7.49
CA GLN A 6 25.74 -0.19 -8.53
C GLN A 6 25.09 -1.45 -9.12
N TRP A 7 24.23 -2.14 -8.37
CA TRP A 7 23.59 -3.37 -8.85
C TRP A 7 22.47 -3.10 -9.85
N PRO A 8 21.45 -2.27 -9.54
CA PRO A 8 20.47 -1.85 -10.54
C PRO A 8 21.11 -1.24 -11.79
N GLN A 9 22.18 -0.45 -11.62
CA GLN A 9 22.85 0.25 -12.73
C GLN A 9 23.54 -0.68 -13.74
N LYS A 10 23.78 -1.95 -13.42
CA LYS A 10 24.33 -2.94 -14.37
C LYS A 10 23.32 -3.41 -15.41
N TYR A 11 22.03 -3.12 -15.23
CA TYR A 11 20.96 -3.66 -16.05
C TYR A 11 20.22 -2.57 -16.81
N ASN A 12 19.74 -2.93 -18.01
CA ASN A 12 18.81 -2.08 -18.74
C ASN A 12 17.38 -2.29 -18.20
N LEU A 13 16.87 -1.29 -17.50
CA LEU A 13 15.53 -1.30 -16.90
C LEU A 13 14.48 -0.55 -17.75
N SER A 14 14.78 -0.26 -19.02
CA SER A 14 13.89 0.53 -19.89
C SER A 14 12.54 -0.14 -20.18
N SER A 15 12.45 -1.46 -20.07
CA SER A 15 11.21 -2.23 -20.28
C SER A 15 10.19 -2.03 -19.15
N LEU A 16 10.63 -1.67 -17.94
CA LEU A 16 9.74 -1.46 -16.80
C LEU A 16 8.73 -0.34 -17.08
N LYS A 17 7.49 -0.55 -16.63
CA LYS A 17 6.36 0.39 -16.80
C LYS A 17 5.75 0.87 -15.49
N LEU A 18 5.93 0.10 -14.42
CA LEU A 18 5.37 0.36 -13.10
C LEU A 18 6.21 -0.37 -12.05
N LEU A 19 6.25 0.18 -10.84
CA LEU A 19 6.92 -0.41 -9.68
C LEU A 19 5.89 -0.68 -8.58
N GLY A 20 6.12 -1.69 -7.76
CA GLY A 20 5.26 -2.02 -6.62
C GLY A 20 6.06 -2.15 -5.33
N SER A 21 5.45 -1.72 -4.22
CA SER A 21 5.91 -2.00 -2.85
C SER A 21 4.75 -2.57 -2.05
N VAL A 22 5.04 -3.51 -1.15
CA VAL A 22 4.01 -4.30 -0.46
C VAL A 22 4.56 -4.91 0.83
N GLY A 23 3.69 -5.05 1.82
CA GLY A 23 3.91 -5.86 3.03
C GLY A 23 4.30 -5.06 4.27
N GLU A 24 5.08 -4.00 4.13
CA GLU A 24 5.49 -3.14 5.24
C GLU A 24 5.56 -1.66 4.81
N PRO A 25 5.51 -0.70 5.75
CA PRO A 25 5.65 0.71 5.43
C PRO A 25 6.99 0.99 4.74
N ILE A 26 6.95 1.46 3.50
CA ILE A 26 8.14 1.94 2.81
C ILE A 26 8.46 3.36 3.29
N ASN A 27 9.60 3.52 3.96
CA ASN A 27 10.02 4.85 4.40
C ASN A 27 10.35 5.77 3.20
N PRO A 28 10.23 7.11 3.34
CA PRO A 28 10.45 8.04 2.23
C PRO A 28 11.81 7.92 1.53
N GLU A 29 12.89 7.63 2.30
CA GLU A 29 14.23 7.47 1.74
C GLU A 29 14.32 6.23 0.83
N ALA A 30 13.78 5.10 1.28
CA ALA A 30 13.69 3.88 0.51
C ALA A 30 12.86 4.06 -0.76
N TRP A 31 11.74 4.79 -0.66
CA TRP A 31 10.86 5.11 -1.78
C TRP A 31 11.58 5.93 -2.85
N LEU A 32 12.25 7.02 -2.44
CA LEU A 32 13.01 7.89 -3.33
C LEU A 32 14.18 7.13 -3.97
N TRP A 33 14.92 6.36 -3.16
CA TRP A 33 15.99 5.53 -3.67
C TRP A 33 15.49 4.52 -4.72
N PHE A 34 14.37 3.84 -4.47
CA PHE A 34 13.79 2.86 -5.40
C PHE A 34 13.39 3.52 -6.72
N ARG A 35 12.78 4.70 -6.65
CA ARG A 35 12.44 5.50 -7.83
C ARG A 35 13.69 5.93 -8.61
N ASP A 36 14.71 6.41 -7.93
CA ASP A 36 15.93 6.91 -8.58
C ASP A 36 16.70 5.81 -9.30
N VAL A 37 16.93 4.67 -8.63
CA VAL A 37 17.74 3.57 -9.19
C VAL A 37 17.05 2.85 -10.35
N THR A 38 15.75 3.07 -10.53
CA THR A 38 14.94 2.55 -11.64
C THR A 38 14.70 3.60 -12.73
N GLY A 39 15.41 4.73 -12.69
CA GLY A 39 15.41 5.75 -13.74
C GLY A 39 14.42 6.91 -13.53
N GLY A 40 13.85 7.08 -12.34
CA GLY A 40 13.13 8.28 -11.92
C GLY A 40 11.73 8.50 -12.54
N ARG A 41 11.39 7.76 -13.59
CA ARG A 41 10.22 7.97 -14.44
C ARG A 41 8.98 7.16 -14.07
N LEU A 42 9.14 6.11 -13.25
CA LEU A 42 8.07 5.14 -12.99
C LEU A 42 7.27 5.50 -11.74
N PRO A 43 5.94 5.31 -11.76
CA PRO A 43 5.15 5.41 -10.54
C PRO A 43 5.39 4.17 -9.67
N ILE A 44 5.41 4.37 -8.35
CA ILE A 44 5.52 3.30 -7.36
C ILE A 44 4.16 3.11 -6.72
N MET A 45 3.55 1.94 -6.92
CA MET A 45 2.32 1.55 -6.24
C MET A 45 2.67 0.99 -4.87
N ASP A 46 2.47 1.79 -3.83
CA ASP A 46 2.57 1.35 -2.44
C ASP A 46 1.23 0.72 -2.03
N THR A 47 1.21 -0.60 -1.91
CA THR A 47 -0.03 -1.39 -1.83
C THR A 47 -0.26 -1.89 -0.41
N TRP A 48 -1.15 -1.23 0.33
CA TRP A 48 -1.55 -1.68 1.66
C TRP A 48 -2.72 -2.66 1.57
N TRP A 49 -2.52 -3.84 2.17
CA TRP A 49 -3.50 -4.91 2.31
C TRP A 49 -3.00 -5.95 3.33
N GLN A 50 -3.84 -6.94 3.62
CA GLN A 50 -3.53 -8.06 4.52
C GLN A 50 -4.03 -9.38 3.94
N THR A 51 -3.56 -10.50 4.47
CA THR A 51 -4.03 -11.85 4.09
C THR A 51 -5.57 -11.94 4.12
N GLU A 52 -6.19 -11.38 5.15
CA GLU A 52 -7.64 -11.38 5.40
C GLU A 52 -8.42 -10.49 4.41
N THR A 53 -7.74 -9.65 3.64
CA THR A 53 -8.38 -8.75 2.67
C THR A 53 -8.43 -9.35 1.26
N GLY A 54 -7.51 -10.25 0.92
CA GLY A 54 -7.49 -10.94 -0.37
C GLY A 54 -7.29 -10.05 -1.61
N MET A 55 -7.16 -8.73 -1.45
CA MET A 55 -6.90 -7.76 -2.52
C MET A 55 -6.28 -6.47 -1.96
N HIS A 56 -5.77 -5.60 -2.83
CA HIS A 56 -5.32 -4.27 -2.41
C HIS A 56 -6.47 -3.43 -1.83
N MET A 57 -6.24 -2.83 -0.66
CA MET A 57 -7.27 -2.06 0.05
C MET A 57 -7.04 -0.56 -0.08
N ILE A 58 -5.82 -0.10 0.14
CA ILE A 58 -5.41 1.29 -0.03
C ILE A 58 -4.17 1.28 -0.91
N THR A 59 -4.28 1.85 -2.10
CA THR A 59 -3.20 1.87 -3.09
C THR A 59 -3.44 2.99 -4.09
N PRO A 60 -2.38 3.62 -4.63
CA PRO A 60 -2.53 4.50 -5.76
C PRO A 60 -3.04 3.75 -7.00
N LEU A 61 -3.72 4.49 -7.87
CA LEU A 61 -3.95 4.09 -9.26
C LEU A 61 -2.91 4.74 -10.16
N PRO A 62 -2.49 4.08 -11.26
CA PRO A 62 -1.59 4.71 -12.22
C PRO A 62 -2.14 6.07 -12.68
N GLY A 63 -1.31 7.12 -12.58
CA GLY A 63 -1.67 8.48 -13.02
C GLY A 63 -2.10 9.43 -11.90
N VAL A 64 -2.25 8.98 -10.65
CA VAL A 64 -2.47 9.89 -9.51
C VAL A 64 -1.14 10.44 -8.96
N PRO A 65 -1.12 11.66 -8.40
CA PRO A 65 0.05 12.18 -7.69
C PRO A 65 0.44 11.27 -6.51
N LEU A 66 1.74 11.01 -6.38
CA LEU A 66 2.29 10.12 -5.34
C LEU A 66 3.05 10.92 -4.29
N VAL A 67 2.88 10.53 -3.03
CA VAL A 67 3.65 11.05 -1.88
C VAL A 67 4.51 9.91 -1.33
N PRO A 68 5.83 10.09 -1.18
CA PRO A 68 6.71 9.05 -0.64
C PRO A 68 6.23 8.52 0.71
N GLY A 69 6.08 7.20 0.82
CA GLY A 69 5.62 6.53 2.04
C GLY A 69 4.11 6.60 2.31
N SER A 70 3.30 7.08 1.36
CA SER A 70 1.84 7.03 1.43
C SER A 70 1.26 5.98 0.50
N ALA A 71 0.39 5.12 1.04
CA ALA A 71 -0.47 4.22 0.27
C ALA A 71 -1.59 4.95 -0.50
N THR A 72 -1.73 6.28 -0.32
CA THR A 72 -2.68 7.18 -0.98
C THR A 72 -4.16 7.04 -0.57
N ARG A 73 -5.02 6.47 -1.42
CA ARG A 73 -6.48 6.45 -1.27
C ARG A 73 -7.00 5.00 -1.33
N PRO A 74 -8.21 4.74 -0.79
CA PRO A 74 -8.85 3.43 -0.91
C PRO A 74 -9.03 3.01 -2.36
N PHE A 75 -8.85 1.72 -2.63
CA PHE A 75 -9.08 1.13 -3.95
C PHE A 75 -10.58 1.21 -4.31
N PRO A 76 -10.96 1.29 -5.60
CA PRO A 76 -12.37 1.33 -5.99
C PRO A 76 -13.19 0.20 -5.36
N GLY A 77 -14.30 0.57 -4.72
CA GLY A 77 -15.18 -0.34 -3.98
C GLY A 77 -14.81 -0.55 -2.50
N VAL A 78 -13.63 -0.11 -2.07
CA VAL A 78 -13.21 -0.16 -0.66
C VAL A 78 -13.64 1.14 0.05
N ILE A 79 -14.38 1.00 1.14
CA ILE A 79 -14.78 2.12 2.00
C ILE A 79 -13.96 2.06 3.29
N ALA A 80 -12.78 2.67 3.26
CA ALA A 80 -11.90 2.75 4.43
C ALA A 80 -12.20 3.99 5.27
N ASP A 81 -11.97 3.89 6.57
CA ASP A 81 -12.10 4.96 7.54
C ASP A 81 -10.99 4.84 8.61
N VAL A 82 -10.72 5.92 9.32
CA VAL A 82 -9.78 5.95 10.45
C VAL A 82 -10.58 6.32 11.69
N VAL A 83 -10.50 5.49 12.73
CA VAL A 83 -11.28 5.67 13.96
C VAL A 83 -10.41 5.72 15.21
N ASN A 84 -10.91 6.38 16.25
CA ASN A 84 -10.33 6.32 17.59
C ASN A 84 -10.66 4.98 18.29
N ARG A 85 -10.26 4.82 19.56
CA ARG A 85 -10.54 3.60 20.34
C ARG A 85 -12.02 3.38 20.63
N GLN A 86 -12.83 4.42 20.53
CA GLN A 86 -14.28 4.40 20.73
C GLN A 86 -15.04 4.06 19.43
N GLY A 87 -14.34 3.94 18.30
CA GLY A 87 -14.93 3.65 16.99
C GLY A 87 -15.45 4.88 16.24
N GLU A 88 -15.16 6.08 16.73
CA GLU A 88 -15.55 7.35 16.13
C GLU A 88 -14.51 7.77 15.09
N SER A 89 -14.98 8.25 13.93
CA SER A 89 -14.10 8.71 12.85
C SER A 89 -13.24 9.90 13.29
N VAL A 90 -11.95 9.86 12.97
CA VAL A 90 -11.02 10.96 13.21
C VAL A 90 -10.80 11.80 11.95
N GLY A 91 -10.40 13.06 12.14
CA GLY A 91 -10.18 14.01 11.07
C GLY A 91 -8.86 13.82 10.32
N PRO A 92 -8.65 14.56 9.22
CA PRO A 92 -7.38 14.55 8.48
C PRO A 92 -6.20 14.96 9.37
N GLY A 93 -5.11 14.19 9.30
CA GLY A 93 -3.89 14.43 10.07
C GLY A 93 -3.89 13.81 11.47
N GLU A 94 -5.02 13.25 11.91
CA GLU A 94 -5.11 12.52 13.17
C GLU A 94 -4.80 11.04 12.97
N ALA A 95 -4.10 10.46 13.94
CA ALA A 95 -3.78 9.04 13.95
C ALA A 95 -4.93 8.22 14.58
N GLY A 96 -5.15 7.01 14.05
CA GLY A 96 -6.16 6.10 14.58
C GLY A 96 -6.03 4.71 13.97
N PHE A 97 -7.07 3.90 14.15
CA PHE A 97 -7.17 2.56 13.62
C PHE A 97 -7.85 2.57 12.26
N VAL A 98 -7.22 1.95 11.27
CA VAL A 98 -7.82 1.79 9.93
C VAL A 98 -8.88 0.69 10.00
N ILE A 99 -10.09 1.00 9.54
CA ILE A 99 -11.19 0.06 9.40
C ILE A 99 -11.78 0.10 8.00
N ILE A 100 -12.48 -0.97 7.61
CA ILE A 100 -13.24 -1.05 6.35
C ILE A 100 -14.73 -1.15 6.69
N ARG A 101 -15.51 -0.16 6.28
CA ARG A 101 -16.92 0.04 6.70
C ARG A 101 -17.92 -0.90 6.02
N LYS A 102 -17.58 -1.47 4.85
CA LYS A 102 -18.46 -2.35 4.08
C LYS A 102 -17.70 -3.58 3.58
N PRO A 103 -18.37 -4.75 3.41
CA PRO A 103 -17.76 -5.91 2.80
C PRO A 103 -17.26 -5.64 1.38
N TRP A 104 -16.23 -6.36 0.96
CA TRP A 104 -15.66 -6.34 -0.38
C TRP A 104 -15.59 -7.77 -0.97
N PRO A 105 -15.40 -7.93 -2.30
CA PRO A 105 -15.56 -9.22 -2.96
C PRO A 105 -14.63 -10.34 -2.45
N SER A 106 -13.37 -10.00 -2.17
CA SER A 106 -12.31 -10.93 -1.74
C SER A 106 -12.15 -11.03 -0.23
N MET A 107 -13.08 -10.47 0.55
CA MET A 107 -13.04 -10.53 2.02
C MET A 107 -12.93 -11.97 2.50
N PHE A 108 -12.04 -12.20 3.48
CA PHE A 108 -11.93 -13.48 4.16
C PHE A 108 -13.31 -13.97 4.61
N ARG A 109 -13.50 -15.29 4.63
CA ARG A 109 -14.83 -15.86 4.91
C ARG A 109 -14.92 -16.46 6.30
N THR A 110 -13.85 -17.08 6.76
CA THR A 110 -13.77 -17.71 8.08
C THR A 110 -12.35 -18.21 8.33
N VAL A 111 -12.02 -18.54 9.58
CA VAL A 111 -10.82 -19.33 9.92
C VAL A 111 -11.18 -20.82 9.80
N TYR A 112 -10.32 -21.58 9.11
CA TYR A 112 -10.56 -23.00 8.88
C TYR A 112 -10.73 -23.78 10.19
N LYS A 113 -11.86 -24.48 10.34
CA LYS A 113 -12.28 -25.23 11.54
C LYS A 113 -12.48 -24.37 12.80
N ASP A 114 -12.52 -23.05 12.70
CA ASP A 114 -12.68 -22.14 13.85
C ASP A 114 -13.48 -20.87 13.47
N PRO A 115 -14.77 -21.00 13.12
CA PRO A 115 -15.57 -19.86 12.66
C PRO A 115 -15.90 -18.83 13.73
N GLU A 116 -15.81 -19.18 15.02
CA GLU A 116 -16.07 -18.24 16.13
C GLU A 116 -14.92 -17.26 16.36
N ARG A 117 -13.70 -17.63 15.95
CA ARG A 117 -12.53 -16.75 16.01
C ARG A 117 -12.54 -15.64 14.94
N TYR A 118 -13.27 -15.87 13.84
CA TYR A 118 -13.38 -14.93 12.72
C TYR A 118 -14.41 -13.83 13.00
#